data_AF-A0A848N1U4-F1
#
_entry.id   AF-A0A848N1U4-F1
#
_cell.length_a   1.000
_cell.length_b   1.000
_cell.length_c   1.000
_cell.angle_alpha   90.00
_cell.angle_beta   90.00
_cell.angle_gamma   90.00
#
_symmetry.space_group_name_H-M   'P 1'
#
loop_
_entity.id
_entity.type
_entity.pdbx_description
1 polymer ?
#
loop_
_entity_poly.entity_id
_entity_poly.type
_entity_poly.pdbx_seq_one_letter_code
_entity_poly.pdbx_strand_id
1 'polypeptide(L)'
;MKNLLLISCLVFIVSCKKENKQKTSEHFTIKDSLNSHEFSDSLSLKNNLGSVDDIKREYNFVNSQLLAKKLDSVKFDYQCEERTGNVVYYSEKGVLKMIKHFNADSHYSTVENYFVNNGKPYFIFKDETLWSFDGGTPEKPETKDDITEKRFYIVEYRPIQCLEKKYTLQSSAKNNPKSENVLSKEIKNCSIYEVQKTFNLLMKNKDSKGDIKCL
;
A
#
# COMPACT_ATOMS: atom_id res chain seq x y z
N MET A 1 41.13 63.07 -5.82
CA MET A 1 40.42 63.96 -6.77
C MET A 1 39.37 63.16 -7.49
N LYS A 2 38.11 63.64 -7.49
CA LYS A 2 37.02 63.43 -8.47
C LYS A 2 36.59 61.97 -8.75
N ASN A 3 35.35 61.50 -8.58
CA ASN A 3 34.05 62.18 -8.49
C ASN A 3 33.04 61.35 -7.67
N LEU A 4 32.19 62.07 -6.92
CA LEU A 4 30.88 61.68 -6.39
C LEU A 4 29.85 61.48 -7.51
N LEU A 5 28.77 60.72 -7.23
CA LEU A 5 27.32 61.01 -7.46
C LEU A 5 26.54 59.68 -7.30
N LEU A 6 25.74 59.41 -6.24
CA LEU A 6 24.41 59.91 -5.80
C LEU A 6 23.17 59.40 -6.60
N ILE A 7 22.24 58.76 -5.84
CA ILE A 7 20.75 58.79 -5.95
C ILE A 7 20.11 57.91 -7.07
N SER A 8 18.97 57.20 -6.95
CA SER A 8 17.82 57.18 -6.01
C SER A 8 17.13 55.81 -5.97
N CYS A 9 16.50 55.51 -4.83
CA CYS A 9 15.35 54.63 -4.68
C CYS A 9 14.16 55.05 -5.57
N LEU A 10 13.37 54.06 -6.00
CA LEU A 10 11.90 54.18 -6.07
C LEU A 10 11.25 52.80 -5.86
N VAL A 11 10.77 52.61 -4.63
CA VAL A 11 9.86 51.53 -4.23
C VAL A 11 8.45 51.98 -4.58
N PHE A 12 7.77 51.27 -5.47
CA PHE A 12 6.32 51.40 -5.63
C PHE A 12 5.62 50.25 -4.93
N ILE A 13 5.21 50.52 -3.69
CA ILE A 13 4.18 49.78 -2.97
C ILE A 13 2.84 50.24 -3.52
N VAL A 14 2.12 49.37 -4.24
CA VAL A 14 0.70 49.59 -4.56
C VAL A 14 -0.12 48.87 -3.50
N SER A 15 -0.62 49.65 -2.54
CA SER A 15 -1.64 49.25 -1.58
C SER A 15 -2.98 49.82 -2.05
N CYS A 16 -3.92 48.95 -2.42
CA CYS A 16 -5.32 49.32 -2.61
C CYS A 16 -6.15 48.71 -1.48
N LYS A 17 -6.65 49.56 -0.58
CA LYS A 17 -7.68 49.24 0.40
C LYS A 17 -8.67 50.41 0.46
N LYS A 18 -9.91 50.17 0.04
CA LYS A 18 -11.11 50.98 0.31
C LYS A 18 -12.32 50.24 -0.28
N GLU A 19 -13.52 50.14 0.28
CA GLU A 19 -14.14 50.22 1.60
C GLU A 19 -15.57 49.71 1.37
N ASN A 20 -16.16 49.14 2.42
CA ASN A 20 -17.49 48.54 2.48
C ASN A 20 -18.63 49.40 1.91
N LYS A 21 -19.57 48.76 1.20
CA LYS A 21 -21.00 49.12 1.28
C LYS A 21 -21.88 47.87 1.31
N GLN A 22 -22.40 47.60 2.49
CA GLN A 22 -23.53 46.74 2.77
C GLN A 22 -24.82 47.45 2.32
N LYS A 23 -25.67 46.80 1.53
CA LYS A 23 -27.11 47.07 1.47
C LYS A 23 -27.86 45.75 1.33
N THR A 24 -28.56 45.41 2.40
CA THR A 24 -29.66 44.45 2.44
C THR A 24 -30.89 45.08 1.80
N SER A 25 -31.59 44.39 0.89
CA SER A 25 -33.05 44.26 0.90
C SER A 25 -33.55 43.27 -0.15
N GLU A 26 -34.60 42.54 0.24
CA GLU A 26 -35.65 41.94 -0.59
C GLU A 26 -35.42 40.60 -1.31
N HIS A 27 -35.79 39.56 -0.56
CA HIS A 27 -36.60 38.40 -0.96
C HIS A 27 -37.31 38.51 -2.32
N PHE A 28 -36.81 37.74 -3.30
CA PHE A 28 -37.63 37.16 -4.36
C PHE A 28 -37.44 35.65 -4.37
N THR A 29 -38.47 34.93 -3.94
CA THR A 29 -38.68 33.52 -4.22
C THR A 29 -38.82 33.32 -5.73
N ILE A 30 -37.85 32.66 -6.35
CA ILE A 30 -38.05 31.92 -7.60
C ILE A 30 -37.52 30.51 -7.36
N LYS A 31 -38.47 29.55 -7.35
CA LYS A 31 -38.18 28.13 -7.55
C LYS A 31 -37.59 28.00 -8.94
N ASP A 32 -36.31 27.67 -9.03
CA ASP A 32 -35.78 27.00 -10.21
C ASP A 32 -35.04 25.75 -9.79
N SER A 33 -35.62 24.62 -10.20
CA SER A 33 -34.99 23.32 -10.18
C SER A 33 -33.87 23.33 -11.21
N LEU A 34 -32.67 23.62 -10.77
CA LEU A 34 -31.46 23.28 -11.52
C LEU A 34 -30.68 22.33 -10.63
N ASN A 35 -30.71 21.06 -11.02
CA ASN A 35 -29.74 20.05 -10.61
C ASN A 35 -28.35 20.69 -10.71
N SER A 36 -27.84 21.18 -9.58
CA SER A 36 -26.43 21.23 -9.35
C SER A 36 -25.98 19.78 -9.43
N HIS A 37 -25.45 19.42 -10.60
CA HIS A 37 -24.54 18.30 -10.72
C HIS A 37 -23.44 18.61 -9.71
N GLU A 38 -23.60 18.09 -8.49
CA GLU A 38 -22.50 17.96 -7.57
C GLU A 38 -21.45 17.22 -8.38
N PHE A 39 -20.40 17.95 -8.74
CA PHE A 39 -19.10 17.36 -8.90
C PHE A 39 -18.81 16.75 -7.53
N SER A 40 -19.31 15.53 -7.33
CA SER A 40 -18.87 14.69 -6.25
C SER A 40 -17.38 14.62 -6.43
N ASP A 41 -16.69 15.26 -5.49
CA ASP A 41 -15.27 15.07 -5.30
C ASP A 41 -15.10 13.56 -5.12
N SER A 42 -14.74 12.89 -6.20
CA SER A 42 -14.72 11.43 -6.34
C SER A 42 -13.64 10.77 -5.48
N LEU A 43 -12.98 11.57 -4.64
CA LEU A 43 -12.04 11.18 -3.60
C LEU A 43 -12.67 11.14 -2.19
N SER A 44 -13.95 11.49 -2.03
CA SER A 44 -14.60 11.62 -0.71
C SER A 44 -15.85 10.76 -0.48
N LEU A 45 -16.21 9.88 -1.43
CA LEU A 45 -17.01 8.71 -1.08
C LEU A 45 -16.15 7.84 -0.16
N LYS A 46 -16.33 8.04 1.15
CA LYS A 46 -15.83 7.17 2.22
C LYS A 46 -15.84 5.73 1.71
N ASN A 47 -14.65 5.19 1.39
CA ASN A 47 -14.47 3.78 1.10
C ASN A 47 -14.97 3.01 2.31
N ASN A 48 -16.24 2.61 2.28
CA ASN A 48 -16.85 1.77 3.28
C ASN A 48 -16.21 0.40 3.12
N LEU A 49 -15.10 0.14 3.80
CA LEU A 49 -14.40 -1.14 3.79
C LEU A 49 -15.07 -2.11 4.76
N GLY A 50 -16.40 -2.17 4.75
CA GLY A 50 -17.21 -2.96 5.68
C GLY A 50 -17.48 -4.39 5.22
N SER A 51 -17.25 -4.69 3.94
CA SER A 51 -17.47 -6.02 3.37
C SER A 51 -16.29 -6.51 2.52
N VAL A 52 -16.26 -7.82 2.25
CA VAL A 52 -15.26 -8.44 1.36
C VAL A 52 -15.29 -7.82 -0.03
N ASP A 53 -16.46 -7.51 -0.58
CA ASP A 53 -16.58 -6.95 -1.92
C ASP A 53 -16.07 -5.51 -1.98
N ASP A 54 -16.31 -4.72 -0.93
CA ASP A 54 -15.75 -3.37 -0.84
C ASP A 54 -14.22 -3.41 -0.75
N ILE A 55 -13.67 -4.32 0.06
CA ILE A 55 -12.23 -4.57 0.15
C ILE A 55 -11.65 -4.97 -1.20
N LYS A 56 -12.31 -5.87 -1.94
CA LYS A 56 -11.85 -6.29 -3.29
C LYS A 56 -11.84 -5.13 -4.27
N ARG A 57 -12.86 -4.26 -4.25
CA ARG A 57 -12.91 -3.08 -5.13
C ARG A 57 -11.76 -2.13 -4.83
N GLU A 58 -11.52 -1.81 -3.55
CA GLU A 58 -10.41 -0.93 -3.16
C GLU A 58 -9.04 -1.57 -3.45
N TYR A 59 -8.86 -2.86 -3.18
CA TYR A 59 -7.68 -3.61 -3.57
C TYR A 59 -7.43 -3.50 -5.09
N ASN A 60 -8.44 -3.76 -5.92
CA ASN A 60 -8.30 -3.68 -7.37
C ASN A 60 -7.93 -2.28 -7.84
N PHE A 61 -8.52 -1.25 -7.25
CA PHE A 61 -8.17 0.15 -7.52
C PHE A 61 -6.69 0.41 -7.21
N VAL A 62 -6.24 0.18 -5.97
CA VAL A 62 -4.85 0.42 -5.55
C VAL A 62 -3.88 -0.44 -6.38
N ASN A 63 -4.20 -1.70 -6.62
CA ASN A 63 -3.36 -2.60 -7.41
C ASN A 63 -3.25 -2.14 -8.88
N SER A 64 -4.33 -1.62 -9.47
CA SER A 64 -4.26 -1.05 -10.82
C SER A 64 -3.34 0.17 -10.90
N GLN A 65 -3.34 1.02 -9.86
CA GLN A 65 -2.45 2.17 -9.76
C GLN A 65 -0.99 1.73 -9.57
N LEU A 66 -0.76 0.67 -8.78
CA LEU A 66 0.55 0.05 -8.60
C LEU A 66 1.10 -0.52 -9.91
N LEU A 67 0.31 -1.32 -10.64
CA LEU A 67 0.67 -1.89 -11.94
C LEU A 67 0.94 -0.81 -12.99
N ALA A 68 0.17 0.28 -12.95
CA ALA A 68 0.39 1.45 -13.80
C ALA A 68 1.55 2.36 -13.34
N LYS A 69 2.26 1.99 -12.26
CA LYS A 69 3.36 2.77 -11.66
C LYS A 69 2.98 4.21 -11.32
N LYS A 70 1.74 4.43 -10.87
CA LYS A 70 1.19 5.75 -10.50
C LYS A 70 1.37 6.12 -9.03
N LEU A 71 1.92 5.22 -8.23
CA LEU A 71 2.19 5.44 -6.81
C LEU A 71 3.65 5.85 -6.63
N ASP A 72 3.88 6.86 -5.80
CA ASP A 72 5.22 7.19 -5.31
C ASP A 72 5.72 6.04 -4.43
N SER A 73 7.03 5.80 -4.41
CA SER A 73 7.58 4.75 -3.54
C SER A 73 8.88 5.17 -2.87
N VAL A 74 9.05 4.67 -1.64
CA VAL A 74 10.31 4.70 -0.90
C VAL A 74 10.62 3.28 -0.44
N LYS A 75 11.90 2.93 -0.40
CA LYS A 75 12.33 1.59 -0.01
C LYS A 75 13.58 1.64 0.86
N PHE A 76 13.73 0.60 1.67
CA PHE A 76 14.97 0.30 2.36
C PHE A 76 15.18 -1.20 2.44
N ASP A 77 16.44 -1.59 2.57
CA ASP A 77 16.88 -2.98 2.76
C ASP A 77 17.37 -3.16 4.20
N TYR A 78 17.33 -4.39 4.70
CA TYR A 78 17.87 -4.75 6.00
C TYR A 78 18.44 -6.17 5.98
N GLN A 79 19.41 -6.43 6.87
CA GLN A 79 20.01 -7.76 7.02
C GLN A 79 20.26 -8.06 8.50
N CYS A 80 19.58 -9.09 9.00
CA CYS A 80 19.66 -9.56 10.37
C CYS A 80 20.16 -11.00 10.39
N GLU A 81 21.42 -11.20 10.76
CA GLU A 81 22.10 -12.51 10.71
C GLU A 81 22.02 -13.11 9.29
N GLU A 82 21.43 -14.31 9.15
CA GLU A 82 21.22 -15.00 7.87
C GLU A 82 19.96 -14.52 7.13
N ARG A 83 19.17 -13.63 7.74
CA ARG A 83 17.94 -13.10 7.12
C ARG A 83 18.20 -11.79 6.42
N THR A 84 17.72 -11.69 5.20
CA THR A 84 17.66 -10.43 4.44
C THR A 84 16.22 -10.03 4.22
N GLY A 85 15.97 -8.74 4.04
CA GLY A 85 14.65 -8.27 3.68
C GLY A 85 14.66 -6.91 3.03
N ASN A 86 13.55 -6.61 2.37
CA ASN A 86 13.30 -5.36 1.69
C ASN A 86 11.90 -4.88 2.06
N VAL A 87 11.76 -3.60 2.33
CA VAL A 87 10.47 -2.94 2.54
C VAL A 87 10.28 -1.86 1.50
N VAL A 88 9.12 -1.83 0.85
CA VAL A 88 8.70 -0.77 -0.07
C VAL A 88 7.38 -0.19 0.40
N TYR A 89 7.33 1.12 0.61
CA TYR A 89 6.12 1.85 0.92
C TYR A 89 5.65 2.56 -0.33
N TYR A 90 4.38 2.38 -0.68
CA TYR A 90 3.74 3.04 -1.81
C TYR A 90 2.71 4.05 -1.33
N SER A 91 2.80 5.27 -1.83
CA SER A 91 1.92 6.37 -1.45
C SER A 91 1.32 7.09 -2.66
N GLU A 92 0.15 7.68 -2.45
CA GLU A 92 -0.49 8.58 -3.39
C GLU A 92 -0.66 9.94 -2.72
N LYS A 93 -0.05 11.00 -3.26
CA LYS A 93 -0.10 12.36 -2.68
C LYS A 93 0.30 12.37 -1.19
N GLY A 94 1.33 11.60 -0.84
CA GLY A 94 1.82 11.46 0.55
C GLY A 94 0.98 10.57 1.46
N VAL A 95 -0.15 10.02 0.99
CA VAL A 95 -0.97 9.08 1.76
C VAL A 95 -0.51 7.65 1.48
N LEU A 96 -0.09 6.92 2.50
CA LEU A 96 0.31 5.51 2.38
C LEU A 96 -0.87 4.65 1.90
N LYS A 97 -0.66 3.89 0.83
CA LYS A 97 -1.65 2.99 0.22
C LYS A 97 -1.27 1.53 0.36
N MET A 98 0.02 1.20 0.32
CA MET A 98 0.48 -0.17 0.35
C MET A 98 1.89 -0.29 0.93
N ILE A 99 2.16 -1.38 1.63
CA ILE A 99 3.50 -1.78 2.08
C ILE A 99 3.79 -3.16 1.49
N LYS A 100 4.90 -3.30 0.76
CA LYS A 100 5.47 -4.57 0.35
C LYS A 100 6.62 -4.91 1.29
N HIS A 101 6.57 -6.05 1.93
CA HIS A 101 7.65 -6.54 2.78
C HIS A 101 8.08 -7.92 2.28
N PHE A 102 9.33 -8.01 1.85
CA PHE A 102 10.01 -9.26 1.55
C PHE A 102 10.97 -9.59 2.69
N ASN A 103 11.01 -10.85 3.11
CA ASN A 103 12.08 -11.39 3.94
C ASN A 103 12.45 -12.80 3.49
N ALA A 104 13.70 -13.19 3.70
CA ALA A 104 14.17 -14.53 3.38
C ALA A 104 15.38 -14.94 4.20
N ASP A 105 15.54 -16.24 4.40
CA ASP A 105 16.79 -16.92 4.77
C ASP A 105 17.18 -17.93 3.67
N SER A 106 18.06 -18.87 3.99
CA SER A 106 18.62 -19.83 3.04
C SER A 106 17.62 -20.82 2.44
N HIS A 107 16.49 -21.06 3.09
CA HIS A 107 15.50 -22.06 2.64
C HIS A 107 14.07 -21.53 2.62
N TYR A 108 13.82 -20.41 3.29
CA TYR A 108 12.49 -19.86 3.46
C TYR A 108 12.42 -18.41 3.02
N SER A 109 11.33 -18.04 2.35
CA SER A 109 11.04 -16.65 2.03
C SER A 109 9.57 -16.31 2.23
N THR A 110 9.29 -15.04 2.51
CA THR A 110 7.93 -14.51 2.48
C THR A 110 7.84 -13.18 1.76
N VAL A 111 6.70 -12.96 1.13
CA VAL A 111 6.27 -11.65 0.64
C VAL A 111 4.92 -11.33 1.27
N GLU A 112 4.89 -10.25 2.05
CA GLU A 112 3.68 -9.71 2.65
C GLU A 112 3.33 -8.37 2.00
N ASN A 113 2.11 -8.27 1.49
CA ASN A 113 1.57 -7.09 0.86
C ASN A 113 0.43 -6.56 1.72
N TYR A 114 0.64 -5.44 2.40
CA TYR A 114 -0.33 -4.77 3.26
C TYR A 114 -0.98 -3.64 2.49
N PHE A 115 -2.28 -3.72 2.23
CA PHE A 115 -3.05 -2.62 1.66
C PHE A 115 -3.68 -1.82 2.78
N VAL A 116 -3.45 -0.50 2.74
CA VAL A 116 -3.64 0.40 3.89
C VAL A 116 -4.65 1.48 3.56
N ASN A 117 -5.59 1.69 4.46
CA ASN A 117 -6.49 2.83 4.45
C ASN A 117 -6.53 3.45 5.84
N ASN A 118 -6.38 4.78 5.94
CA ASN A 118 -6.34 5.51 7.21
C ASN A 118 -5.36 4.90 8.24
N GLY A 119 -4.18 4.46 7.77
CA GLY A 119 -3.14 3.86 8.60
C GLY A 119 -3.44 2.45 9.12
N LYS A 120 -4.52 1.80 8.65
CA LYS A 120 -4.92 0.45 9.05
C LYS A 120 -4.91 -0.50 7.86
N PRO A 121 -4.47 -1.76 8.01
CA PRO A 121 -4.56 -2.72 6.94
C PRO A 121 -6.03 -3.15 6.77
N TYR A 122 -6.51 -3.14 5.52
CA TYR A 122 -7.84 -3.64 5.17
C TYR A 122 -7.77 -4.95 4.35
N PHE A 123 -6.64 -5.17 3.69
CA PHE A 123 -6.34 -6.41 2.98
C PHE A 123 -4.86 -6.74 3.12
N ILE A 124 -4.57 -8.02 3.37
CA ILE A 124 -3.20 -8.53 3.43
C ILE A 124 -3.10 -9.74 2.52
N PHE A 125 -2.11 -9.75 1.62
CA PHE A 125 -1.72 -10.93 0.87
C PHE A 125 -0.33 -11.38 1.33
N LYS A 126 -0.25 -12.62 1.82
CA LYS A 126 0.99 -13.25 2.28
C LYS A 126 1.30 -14.45 1.40
N ASP A 127 2.52 -14.50 0.89
CA ASP A 127 3.08 -15.61 0.14
C ASP A 127 4.28 -16.15 0.93
N GLU A 128 4.29 -17.44 1.23
CA GLU A 128 5.35 -18.14 1.97
C GLU A 128 5.89 -19.24 1.07
N THR A 129 7.21 -19.30 0.88
CA THR A 129 7.87 -20.33 0.08
C THR A 129 8.92 -21.03 0.93
N LEU A 130 8.82 -22.36 1.04
CA LEU A 130 9.84 -23.22 1.62
C LEU A 130 10.49 -24.04 0.50
N TRP A 131 11.76 -23.77 0.21
CA TRP A 131 12.54 -24.50 -0.79
C TRP A 131 13.28 -25.67 -0.14
N SER A 132 13.36 -26.80 -0.85
CA SER A 132 14.13 -27.98 -0.41
C SER A 132 14.59 -28.85 -1.59
N PHE A 133 15.57 -29.72 -1.35
CA PHE A 133 15.92 -30.79 -2.29
C PHE A 133 14.81 -31.85 -2.35
N ASP A 134 14.55 -32.37 -3.56
CA ASP A 134 13.52 -33.39 -3.83
C ASP A 134 14.08 -34.56 -4.67
N GLY A 135 15.41 -34.77 -4.63
CA GLY A 135 16.09 -35.88 -5.31
C GLY A 135 17.15 -35.42 -6.32
N GLY A 136 17.30 -36.17 -7.40
CA GLY A 136 18.33 -35.95 -8.42
C GLY A 136 19.71 -36.52 -8.02
N THR A 137 20.74 -36.06 -8.73
CA THR A 137 22.15 -36.39 -8.40
C THR A 137 22.86 -35.13 -7.87
N PRO A 138 24.02 -35.26 -7.22
CA PRO A 138 24.81 -34.09 -6.81
C PRO A 138 25.10 -33.11 -7.96
N GLU A 139 25.27 -33.62 -9.18
CA GLU A 139 25.54 -32.83 -10.40
C GLU A 139 24.26 -32.23 -11.01
N LYS A 140 23.10 -32.81 -10.70
CA LYS A 140 21.78 -32.38 -11.20
C LYS A 140 20.73 -32.57 -10.10
N PRO A 141 20.76 -31.72 -9.05
CA PRO A 141 19.80 -31.84 -7.96
C PRO A 141 18.41 -31.47 -8.45
N GLU A 142 17.42 -32.20 -7.96
CA GLU A 142 16.01 -31.84 -8.09
C GLU A 142 15.57 -31.12 -6.82
N THR A 143 14.67 -30.15 -6.98
CA THR A 143 14.26 -29.25 -5.91
C THR A 143 12.77 -29.04 -5.96
N LYS A 144 12.20 -28.65 -4.83
CA LYS A 144 10.81 -28.25 -4.73
C LYS A 144 10.63 -26.99 -3.90
N ASP A 145 9.58 -26.27 -4.23
CA ASP A 145 9.06 -25.12 -3.50
C ASP A 145 7.67 -25.46 -2.96
N ASP A 146 7.54 -25.58 -1.64
CA ASP A 146 6.25 -25.68 -0.98
C ASP A 146 5.72 -24.26 -0.71
N ILE A 147 4.68 -23.87 -1.43
CA ILE A 147 4.12 -22.51 -1.42
C ILE A 147 2.81 -22.49 -0.63
N THR A 148 2.68 -21.51 0.26
CA THR A 148 1.44 -21.18 0.97
C THR A 148 1.07 -19.73 0.71
N GLU A 149 -0.08 -19.52 0.08
CA GLU A 149 -0.67 -18.20 -0.12
C GLU A 149 -1.85 -17.98 0.81
N LYS A 150 -1.87 -16.84 1.52
CA LYS A 150 -2.94 -16.43 2.42
C LYS A 150 -3.46 -15.04 2.03
N ARG A 151 -4.78 -14.88 2.05
CA ARG A 151 -5.47 -13.59 1.89
C ARG A 151 -6.28 -13.30 3.14
N PHE A 152 -6.10 -12.13 3.72
CA PHE A 152 -6.82 -11.68 4.91
C PHE A 152 -7.66 -10.45 4.55
N TYR A 153 -8.97 -10.55 4.75
CA TYR A 153 -9.92 -9.44 4.59
C TYR A 153 -10.25 -8.90 5.98
N ILE A 154 -9.94 -7.64 6.25
CA ILE A 154 -9.92 -7.09 7.61
C ILE A 154 -10.85 -5.89 7.72
N VAL A 155 -11.71 -5.91 8.74
CA VAL A 155 -12.58 -4.80 9.12
C VAL A 155 -12.34 -4.53 10.60
N GLU A 156 -12.00 -3.29 10.95
CA GLU A 156 -11.75 -2.87 12.34
C GLU A 156 -10.78 -3.80 13.12
N TYR A 157 -9.67 -4.20 12.48
CA TYR A 157 -8.68 -5.13 13.03
C TYR A 157 -9.18 -6.55 13.30
N ARG A 158 -10.34 -6.92 12.74
CA ARG A 158 -10.86 -8.29 12.80
C ARG A 158 -10.87 -8.89 11.40
N PRO A 159 -10.34 -10.10 11.21
CA PRO A 159 -10.52 -10.79 9.94
C PRO A 159 -12.00 -11.16 9.78
N ILE A 160 -12.61 -10.73 8.68
CA ILE A 160 -13.97 -11.12 8.30
C ILE A 160 -13.96 -12.31 7.33
N GLN A 161 -12.83 -12.55 6.67
CA GLN A 161 -12.59 -13.71 5.82
C GLN A 161 -11.08 -13.95 5.68
N CYS A 162 -10.70 -15.22 5.65
CA CYS A 162 -9.34 -15.63 5.33
C CYS A 162 -9.36 -16.78 4.35
N LEU A 163 -8.56 -16.68 3.30
CA LEU A 163 -8.42 -17.70 2.29
C LEU A 163 -6.99 -18.21 2.29
N GLU A 164 -6.81 -19.52 2.21
CA GLU A 164 -5.51 -20.16 2.05
C GLU A 164 -5.53 -21.09 0.85
N LYS A 165 -4.41 -21.13 0.13
CA LYS A 165 -4.11 -22.24 -0.77
C LYS A 165 -2.66 -22.65 -0.63
N LYS A 166 -2.42 -23.91 -0.96
CA LYS A 166 -1.10 -24.53 -0.91
C LYS A 166 -0.86 -25.30 -2.20
N TYR A 167 0.35 -25.24 -2.70
CA TYR A 167 0.78 -25.98 -3.88
C TYR A 167 2.30 -26.12 -3.87
N THR A 168 2.80 -27.09 -4.63
CA THR A 168 4.24 -27.36 -4.73
C THR A 168 4.67 -27.13 -6.17
N LEU A 169 5.80 -26.47 -6.35
CA LEU A 169 6.50 -26.41 -7.64
C LEU A 169 7.71 -27.35 -7.56
N GLN A 170 7.92 -28.20 -8.56
CA GLN A 170 9.08 -29.09 -8.63
C GLN A 170 9.94 -28.71 -9.83
N SER A 171 11.26 -28.71 -9.68
CA SER A 171 12.18 -28.37 -10.76
C SER A 171 12.18 -29.41 -11.88
N SER A 172 11.85 -30.67 -11.58
CA SER A 172 11.74 -31.77 -12.55
C SER A 172 10.34 -31.89 -13.18
N ALA A 173 9.32 -31.21 -12.65
CA ALA A 173 7.97 -31.28 -13.19
C ALA A 173 7.85 -30.47 -14.50
N LYS A 174 7.37 -31.13 -15.56
CA LYS A 174 7.08 -30.46 -16.85
C LYS A 174 5.92 -29.46 -16.76
N ASN A 175 4.96 -29.72 -15.87
CA ASN A 175 3.72 -28.97 -15.73
C ASN A 175 3.45 -28.64 -14.26
N ASN A 176 4.13 -27.62 -13.74
CA ASN A 176 3.82 -27.11 -12.41
C ASN A 176 2.45 -26.41 -12.37
N PRO A 177 1.75 -26.47 -11.22
CA PRO A 177 0.50 -25.74 -11.05
C PRO A 177 0.76 -24.24 -11.17
N LYS A 178 -0.15 -23.54 -11.85
CA LYS A 178 -0.19 -22.07 -11.79
C LYS A 178 -1.04 -21.64 -10.61
N SER A 179 -0.58 -20.64 -9.86
CA SER A 179 -1.27 -20.12 -8.68
C SER A 179 -2.76 -19.86 -8.96
N GLU A 180 -3.10 -19.20 -10.06
CA GLU A 180 -4.48 -18.84 -10.44
C GLU A 180 -5.42 -20.04 -10.60
N ASN A 181 -4.87 -21.23 -10.84
CA ASN A 181 -5.63 -22.47 -11.03
C ASN A 181 -5.79 -23.30 -9.75
N VAL A 182 -5.07 -22.94 -8.68
CA VAL A 182 -5.15 -23.64 -7.40
C VAL A 182 -6.26 -23.03 -6.56
N LEU A 183 -7.26 -23.86 -6.21
CA LEU A 183 -8.42 -23.43 -5.43
C LEU A 183 -8.01 -22.99 -4.02
N SER A 184 -8.49 -21.81 -3.61
CA SER A 184 -8.41 -21.36 -2.23
C SER A 184 -9.52 -21.95 -1.37
N LYS A 185 -9.18 -22.25 -0.12
CA LYS A 185 -10.10 -22.70 0.93
C LYS A 185 -10.23 -21.62 1.98
N GLU A 186 -11.44 -21.44 2.50
CA GLU A 186 -11.67 -20.53 3.62
C GLU A 186 -11.22 -21.16 4.95
N ILE A 187 -10.52 -20.36 5.77
CA ILE A 187 -10.08 -20.75 7.11
C ILE A 187 -11.01 -20.11 8.14
N LYS A 188 -11.79 -20.93 8.86
CA LYS A 188 -12.81 -20.45 9.82
C LYS A 188 -12.24 -19.73 11.04
N ASN A 189 -11.05 -20.11 11.52
CA ASN A 189 -10.42 -19.57 12.73
C ASN A 189 -9.07 -18.94 12.41
N CYS A 190 -9.01 -18.06 11.40
CA CYS A 190 -7.75 -17.40 11.07
C CYS A 190 -7.38 -16.35 12.12
N SER A 191 -6.14 -16.41 12.58
CA SER A 191 -5.53 -15.35 13.38
C SER A 191 -4.76 -14.42 12.46
N ILE A 192 -4.92 -13.12 12.67
CA ILE A 192 -4.09 -12.09 12.01
C ILE A 192 -2.94 -11.61 12.90
N TYR A 193 -2.72 -12.25 14.06
CA TYR A 193 -1.78 -11.76 15.07
C TYR A 193 -0.36 -11.55 14.51
N GLU A 194 0.20 -12.55 13.83
CA GLU A 194 1.56 -12.48 13.29
C GLU A 194 1.70 -11.39 12.22
N VAL A 195 0.79 -11.34 11.25
CA VAL A 195 0.81 -10.32 10.20
C VAL A 195 0.54 -8.92 10.76
N GLN A 196 -0.27 -8.80 11.82
CA GLN A 196 -0.50 -7.52 12.49
C GLN A 196 0.73 -7.06 13.27
N LYS A 197 1.47 -7.99 13.90
CA LYS A 197 2.73 -7.71 14.59
C LYS A 197 3.78 -7.18 13.60
N THR A 198 3.93 -7.84 12.46
CA THR A 198 4.82 -7.36 11.38
C THR A 198 4.37 -6.01 10.86
N PHE A 199 3.09 -5.81 10.55
CA PHE A 199 2.56 -4.52 10.14
C PHE A 199 2.91 -3.39 11.12
N ASN A 200 2.70 -3.60 12.41
CA ASN A 200 2.97 -2.60 13.44
C ASN A 200 4.45 -2.22 13.50
N LEU A 201 5.34 -3.21 13.36
CA LEU A 201 6.77 -3.00 13.28
C LEU A 201 7.17 -2.21 12.03
N LEU A 202 6.60 -2.52 10.86
CA LEU A 202 6.83 -1.79 9.62
C LEU A 202 6.34 -0.35 9.71
N MET A 203 5.19 -0.12 10.35
CA MET A 203 4.66 1.23 10.58
C MET A 203 5.53 2.05 11.53
N LYS A 204 6.07 1.41 12.58
CA LYS A 204 7.00 2.05 13.54
C LYS A 204 8.29 2.52 12.87
N ASN A 205 8.73 1.82 11.82
CA ASN A 205 10.00 2.09 11.12
C ASN A 205 9.81 2.79 9.77
N LYS A 206 8.60 3.29 9.45
CA LYS A 206 8.29 3.84 8.12
C LYS A 206 9.16 5.04 7.71
N ASP A 207 9.62 5.82 8.69
CA ASP A 207 10.42 7.03 8.50
C ASP A 207 11.91 6.81 8.79
N SER A 208 12.31 5.55 9.05
CA SER A 208 13.71 5.20 9.30
C SER A 208 14.54 5.47 8.04
N LYS A 209 15.71 6.09 8.22
CA LYS A 209 16.63 6.46 7.15
C LYS A 209 17.94 5.70 7.31
N GLY A 210 18.52 5.25 6.19
CA GLY A 210 19.78 4.49 6.17
C GLY A 210 19.58 3.00 6.42
N ASP A 211 20.69 2.27 6.51
CA ASP A 211 20.69 0.82 6.71
C ASP A 211 20.20 0.47 8.12
N ILE A 212 19.05 -0.20 8.21
CA ILE A 212 18.51 -0.71 9.47
C ILE A 212 19.11 -2.10 9.70
N LYS A 213 19.70 -2.32 10.88
CA LYS A 213 20.31 -3.62 11.20
C LYS A 213 19.28 -4.76 11.25
N CYS A 214 18.15 -4.56 11.92
CA CYS A 214 17.11 -5.59 12.02
C CYS A 214 15.73 -4.92 12.09
N LEU A 215 14.73 -5.64 11.55
CA LEU A 215 13.31 -5.40 11.75
C LEU A 215 12.75 -6.51 12.63
#